data_AF-A0A4Y2S1L4-F1
#
_entry.id   AF-A0A4Y2S1L4-F1
#
_cell.length_a   1.000
_cell.length_b   1.000
_cell.length_c   1.000
_cell.angle_alpha   90.00
_cell.angle_beta   90.00
_cell.angle_gamma   90.00
#
_symmetry.space_group_name_H-M   'P 1'
#
loop_
_entity.id
_entity.type
_entity.pdbx_description
1 polymer ?
#
loop_
_entity_poly.entity_id
_entity_poly.type
_entity_poly.pdbx_seq_one_letter_code
_entity_poly.pdbx_strand_id
1 'polypeptide(L)'
;MSNVKPQTLGTVMNNIYFKSRKTPNELVLRAGQKQYNEINVIVSNADKNKKLPHSNPFLVQAFIKQVVNRHDNIENMKFTRQGKILFTTKDPLCAVQLLSLTKFMETDISTDVIWENICSRFFIFDIPVNTPMEELAKEIQEKNDMDVIEMRRFLKQNSVKDISPVLITVLGTTIPDEIKIWFINQKIQHFIDRPRQCTKCYSLAHASRICDRTNVCFLCCEEHVGPCQGPEKCIICKGPHNAKSTS
;
A
#
# COMPACT_ATOMS: atom_id res chain seq x y z
N MET A 1 4.90 -42.06 -11.53
CA MET A 1 5.41 -40.80 -10.93
C MET A 1 4.83 -39.65 -11.72
N SER A 2 3.79 -39.01 -11.17
CA SER A 2 3.10 -37.88 -11.80
C SER A 2 4.06 -36.69 -11.91
N ASN A 3 4.42 -36.34 -13.15
CA ASN A 3 5.12 -35.09 -13.49
C ASN A 3 4.19 -33.90 -13.19
N VAL A 4 4.14 -33.49 -11.92
CA VAL A 4 3.55 -32.21 -11.55
C VAL A 4 4.53 -31.14 -12.04
N LYS A 5 4.20 -30.49 -13.17
CA LYS A 5 4.89 -29.27 -13.57
C LYS A 5 4.93 -28.31 -12.37
N PRO A 6 6.08 -27.72 -12.02
CA PRO A 6 6.13 -26.75 -10.94
C PRO A 6 5.15 -25.62 -11.27
N GLN A 7 4.06 -25.52 -10.50
CA GLN A 7 3.20 -24.36 -10.55
C GLN A 7 4.02 -23.22 -9.97
N THR A 8 4.44 -22.32 -10.85
CA THR A 8 5.20 -21.14 -10.49
C THR A 8 4.28 -20.21 -9.69
N LEU A 9 4.69 -19.90 -8.45
CA LEU A 9 3.94 -19.16 -7.44
C LEU A 9 3.72 -17.70 -7.85
N GLY A 10 4.64 -17.17 -8.65
CA GLY A 10 4.66 -15.77 -9.06
C GLY A 10 5.38 -15.54 -10.38
N THR A 11 5.59 -14.28 -10.68
CA THR A 11 6.47 -13.83 -11.75
C THR A 11 7.69 -13.18 -11.10
N VAL A 12 8.88 -13.65 -11.47
CA VAL A 12 10.16 -13.08 -11.01
C VAL A 12 10.80 -12.29 -12.15
N MET A 13 11.24 -11.07 -11.86
CA MET A 13 12.09 -10.29 -12.77
C MET A 13 13.49 -10.17 -12.19
N ASN A 14 14.47 -10.80 -12.85
CA ASN A 14 15.91 -10.68 -12.55
C ASN A 14 16.30 -10.93 -11.08
N ASN A 15 15.66 -11.89 -10.39
CA ASN A 15 15.85 -12.18 -8.94
C ASN A 15 15.74 -10.98 -7.97
N ILE A 16 15.30 -9.82 -8.46
CA ILE A 16 15.14 -8.58 -7.69
C ILE A 16 13.69 -8.41 -7.25
N TYR A 17 12.76 -8.86 -8.08
CA TYR A 17 11.35 -8.62 -7.90
C TYR A 17 10.55 -9.90 -8.02
N PHE A 18 9.61 -10.10 -7.10
CA PHE A 18 8.61 -11.16 -7.16
C PHE A 18 7.23 -10.55 -7.00
N LYS A 19 6.28 -11.02 -7.81
CA LYS A 19 4.85 -10.70 -7.66
C LYS A 19 4.01 -11.97 -7.79
N SER A 20 3.07 -12.15 -6.88
CA SER A 20 2.09 -13.24 -6.92
C SER A 20 1.27 -13.18 -8.21
N ARG A 21 0.89 -14.35 -8.74
CA ARG A 21 -0.02 -14.45 -9.91
C ARG A 21 -1.50 -14.32 -9.54
N LYS A 22 -1.82 -14.29 -8.25
CA LYS A 22 -3.19 -14.11 -7.78
C LYS A 22 -3.73 -12.77 -8.28
N THR A 23 -4.94 -12.80 -8.83
CA THR A 23 -5.68 -11.63 -9.25
C THR A 23 -6.09 -10.78 -8.04
N PRO A 24 -6.41 -9.48 -8.22
CA PRO A 24 -6.97 -8.65 -7.17
C PRO A 24 -8.16 -9.29 -6.45
N ASN A 25 -9.08 -9.90 -7.21
CA ASN A 25 -10.25 -10.58 -6.65
C ASN A 25 -9.87 -11.77 -5.77
N GLU A 26 -8.94 -12.63 -6.22
CA GLU A 26 -8.46 -13.75 -5.41
C GLU A 26 -7.76 -13.29 -4.13
N LEU A 27 -6.97 -12.23 -4.20
CA LEU A 27 -6.29 -11.63 -3.04
C LEU A 27 -7.31 -11.06 -2.04
N VAL A 28 -8.35 -10.38 -2.51
CA VAL A 28 -9.43 -9.85 -1.64
C VAL A 28 -10.21 -10.98 -0.97
N LEU A 29 -10.56 -12.05 -1.70
CA LEU A 29 -11.22 -13.21 -1.09
C LEU A 29 -10.36 -13.86 0.00
N ARG A 30 -9.04 -13.98 -0.24
CA ARG A 30 -8.09 -14.49 0.77
C ARG A 30 -7.92 -13.54 1.95
N ALA A 31 -7.94 -12.23 1.72
CA ALA A 31 -7.91 -11.24 2.80
C ALA A 31 -9.07 -11.46 3.78
N GLY A 32 -10.23 -11.93 3.30
CA GLY A 32 -11.37 -12.37 4.11
C GLY A 32 -11.07 -13.42 5.19
N GLN A 33 -9.96 -14.15 5.07
CA GLN A 33 -9.51 -15.17 6.02
C GLN A 33 -8.42 -14.65 6.99
N LYS A 34 -8.00 -13.39 6.83
CA LYS A 34 -6.95 -12.74 7.62
C LYS A 34 -7.54 -11.56 8.39
N GLN A 35 -6.77 -10.97 9.28
CA GLN A 35 -7.20 -9.80 10.05
C GLN A 35 -7.05 -8.51 9.23
N TYR A 36 -8.16 -7.79 9.05
CA TYR A 36 -8.23 -6.45 8.46
C TYR A 36 -9.41 -5.68 9.07
N ASN A 37 -9.39 -4.35 8.95
CA ASN A 37 -10.46 -3.51 9.49
C ASN A 37 -11.59 -3.26 8.49
N GLU A 38 -11.21 -2.90 7.27
CA GLU A 38 -12.12 -2.55 6.18
C GLU A 38 -11.44 -2.76 4.83
N ILE A 39 -12.22 -2.92 3.78
CA ILE A 39 -11.77 -3.00 2.39
C ILE A 39 -12.29 -1.76 1.68
N ASN A 40 -11.34 -1.00 1.14
CA ASN A 40 -11.61 0.23 0.42
C ASN A 40 -11.42 0.00 -1.08
N VAL A 41 -12.52 0.08 -1.84
CA VAL A 41 -12.51 -0.06 -3.30
C VAL A 41 -12.65 1.32 -3.93
N ILE A 42 -11.67 1.69 -4.75
CA ILE A 42 -11.66 2.91 -5.53
C ILE A 42 -12.20 2.60 -6.93
N VAL A 43 -13.18 3.39 -7.35
CA VAL A 43 -13.67 3.42 -8.73
C VAL A 43 -13.25 4.74 -9.36
N SER A 44 -12.59 4.66 -10.51
CA SER A 44 -12.10 5.79 -11.28
C SER A 44 -12.49 5.68 -12.74
N ASN A 45 -12.39 6.77 -13.49
CA ASN A 45 -12.61 6.71 -14.94
C ASN A 45 -11.54 5.80 -15.57
N ALA A 46 -11.93 4.99 -16.57
CA ALA A 46 -10.97 4.17 -17.31
C ALA A 46 -9.86 5.02 -17.98
N ASP A 47 -10.21 6.24 -18.42
CA ASP A 47 -9.25 7.25 -18.81
C ASP A 47 -8.71 7.99 -17.57
N LYS A 48 -7.43 7.74 -17.26
CA LYS A 48 -6.73 8.30 -16.09
C LYS A 48 -6.71 9.84 -16.07
N ASN A 49 -6.92 10.50 -17.21
CA ASN A 49 -6.93 11.96 -17.31
C ASN A 49 -8.32 12.56 -17.06
N LYS A 50 -9.38 11.72 -17.05
CA LYS A 50 -10.77 12.16 -16.86
C LYS A 50 -11.25 11.87 -15.45
N LYS A 51 -12.17 12.72 -14.99
CA LYS A 51 -12.91 12.50 -13.74
C LYS A 51 -14.19 11.75 -14.03
N LEU A 52 -14.70 11.01 -13.03
CA LEU A 52 -16.07 10.52 -13.11
C LEU A 52 -17.03 11.71 -13.05
N PRO A 53 -18.11 11.69 -13.85
CA PRO A 53 -19.14 12.71 -13.75
C PRO A 53 -19.74 12.69 -12.34
N HIS A 54 -20.03 13.88 -11.81
CA HIS A 54 -20.68 13.98 -10.51
C HIS A 54 -22.17 13.66 -10.67
N SER A 55 -22.51 12.38 -10.57
CA SER A 55 -23.87 11.88 -10.73
C SER A 55 -24.75 12.15 -9.51
N ASN A 56 -26.07 12.19 -9.72
CA ASN A 56 -27.05 12.30 -8.64
C ASN A 56 -26.91 11.10 -7.66
N PRO A 57 -26.78 11.33 -6.34
CA PRO A 57 -26.60 10.26 -5.36
C PRO A 57 -27.69 9.17 -5.39
N PHE A 58 -28.95 9.51 -5.68
CA PHE A 58 -30.04 8.54 -5.76
C PHE A 58 -29.90 7.61 -6.97
N LEU A 59 -29.46 8.14 -8.11
CA LEU A 59 -29.21 7.31 -9.30
C LEU A 59 -28.03 6.37 -9.07
N VAL A 60 -27.00 6.86 -8.39
CA VAL A 60 -25.84 6.06 -8.00
C VAL A 60 -26.26 4.94 -7.05
N GLN A 61 -27.08 5.26 -6.04
CA GLN A 61 -27.60 4.26 -5.12
C GLN A 61 -28.43 3.19 -5.86
N ALA A 62 -29.34 3.61 -6.74
CA ALA A 62 -30.16 2.68 -7.53
C ALA A 62 -29.31 1.77 -8.42
N PHE A 63 -28.30 2.33 -9.09
CA PHE A 63 -27.34 1.57 -9.89
C PHE A 63 -26.59 0.53 -9.05
N ILE A 64 -26.05 0.93 -7.90
CA ILE A 64 -25.32 0.01 -7.01
C ILE A 64 -26.21 -1.11 -6.51
N LYS A 65 -27.46 -0.81 -6.11
CA LYS A 65 -28.43 -1.84 -5.71
C LYS A 65 -28.74 -2.85 -6.82
N GLN A 66 -28.71 -2.40 -8.07
CA GLN A 66 -28.95 -3.25 -9.24
C GLN A 66 -27.76 -4.17 -9.55
N VAL A 67 -26.53 -3.67 -9.43
CA VAL A 67 -25.32 -4.40 -9.88
C VAL A 67 -24.57 -5.12 -8.76
N VAL A 68 -24.79 -4.72 -7.50
CA VAL A 68 -24.15 -5.32 -6.31
C VAL A 68 -25.21 -6.00 -5.47
N ASN A 69 -25.23 -7.34 -5.48
CA ASN A 69 -26.21 -8.12 -4.71
C ASN A 69 -26.05 -7.90 -3.20
N ARG A 70 -24.83 -7.64 -2.73
CA ARG A 70 -24.51 -7.43 -1.31
C ARG A 70 -24.36 -5.95 -0.97
N HIS A 71 -25.16 -5.09 -1.59
CA HIS A 71 -25.10 -3.64 -1.42
C HIS A 71 -25.36 -3.19 0.02
N ASP A 72 -26.13 -3.96 0.81
CA ASP A 72 -26.40 -3.66 2.22
C ASP A 72 -25.13 -3.75 3.10
N ASN A 73 -24.09 -4.43 2.64
CA ASN A 73 -22.81 -4.54 3.35
C ASN A 73 -21.82 -3.41 3.01
N ILE A 74 -22.26 -2.42 2.21
CA ILE A 74 -21.48 -1.21 1.96
C ILE A 74 -21.68 -0.27 3.15
N GLU A 75 -20.62 -0.07 3.94
CA GLU A 75 -20.67 0.80 5.12
C GLU A 75 -20.64 2.27 4.74
N ASN A 76 -19.90 2.62 3.67
CA ASN A 76 -19.75 3.99 3.24
C ASN A 76 -19.51 4.11 1.74
N MET A 77 -19.96 5.22 1.17
CA MET A 77 -19.62 5.65 -0.18
C MET A 77 -19.34 7.16 -0.17
N LYS A 78 -18.23 7.57 -0.77
CA LYS A 78 -17.93 9.00 -0.95
C LYS A 78 -17.28 9.33 -2.29
N PHE A 79 -17.59 10.49 -2.81
CA PHE A 79 -16.84 11.10 -3.91
C PHE A 79 -15.55 11.74 -3.37
N THR A 80 -14.42 11.36 -3.95
CA THR A 80 -13.13 11.95 -3.64
C THR A 80 -12.94 13.25 -4.41
N ARG A 81 -12.11 14.16 -3.89
CA ARG A 81 -11.74 15.42 -4.58
C ARG A 81 -11.05 15.20 -5.94
N GLN A 82 -10.53 13.99 -6.17
CA GLN A 82 -9.91 13.60 -7.43
C GLN A 82 -10.93 13.17 -8.50
N GLY A 83 -12.23 13.19 -8.20
CA GLY A 83 -13.28 12.73 -9.13
C GLY A 83 -13.34 11.20 -9.24
N LYS A 84 -12.96 10.50 -8.16
CA LYS A 84 -13.10 9.05 -7.99
C LYS A 84 -14.18 8.75 -6.95
N ILE A 85 -14.77 7.56 -6.98
CA ILE A 85 -15.67 7.08 -5.93
C ILE A 85 -14.89 6.13 -5.03
N LEU A 86 -15.07 6.26 -3.72
CA LEU A 86 -14.57 5.31 -2.73
C LEU A 86 -15.76 4.58 -2.10
N PHE A 87 -15.70 3.25 -2.12
CA PHE A 87 -16.58 2.37 -1.37
C PHE A 87 -15.81 1.73 -0.21
N THR A 88 -16.43 1.65 0.95
CA THR A 88 -15.89 0.99 2.14
C THR A 88 -16.82 -0.15 2.53
N THR A 89 -16.28 -1.35 2.68
CA THR A 89 -17.02 -2.53 3.14
C THR A 89 -16.12 -3.44 3.95
N LYS A 90 -16.69 -4.16 4.93
CA LYS A 90 -15.98 -5.24 5.64
C LYS A 90 -16.11 -6.59 4.94
N ASP A 91 -16.99 -6.69 3.94
CA ASP A 91 -17.34 -7.93 3.28
C ASP A 91 -16.50 -8.12 1.99
N PRO A 92 -15.62 -9.15 1.94
CA PRO A 92 -14.80 -9.44 0.78
C PRO A 92 -15.61 -9.74 -0.48
N LEU A 93 -16.79 -10.37 -0.34
CA LEU A 93 -17.63 -10.70 -1.49
C LEU A 93 -18.23 -9.42 -2.09
N CYS A 94 -18.64 -8.48 -1.24
CA CYS A 94 -19.09 -7.16 -1.67
C CYS A 94 -17.96 -6.41 -2.39
N ALA A 95 -16.74 -6.40 -1.81
CA ALA A 95 -15.58 -5.78 -2.42
C ALA A 95 -15.24 -6.36 -3.80
N VAL A 96 -15.29 -7.70 -3.96
CA VAL A 96 -15.08 -8.36 -5.26
C VAL A 96 -16.13 -7.97 -6.29
N GLN A 97 -17.41 -7.89 -5.89
CA GLN A 97 -18.46 -7.42 -6.79
C GLN A 97 -18.20 -6.00 -7.28
N LEU A 98 -17.77 -5.11 -6.38
CA LEU A 98 -17.37 -3.74 -6.73
C LEU A 98 -16.13 -3.71 -7.63
N LEU A 99 -15.13 -4.55 -7.39
CA LEU A 99 -13.91 -4.66 -8.20
C LEU A 99 -14.19 -5.18 -9.61
N SER A 100 -15.18 -6.05 -9.76
CA SER A 100 -15.56 -6.62 -11.06
C SER A 100 -16.34 -5.65 -11.95
N LEU A 101 -16.70 -4.46 -11.46
CA LEU A 101 -17.40 -3.46 -12.27
C LEU A 101 -16.46 -2.86 -13.33
N THR A 102 -16.90 -2.90 -14.59
CA THR A 102 -16.19 -2.30 -15.73
C THR A 102 -16.87 -1.04 -16.25
N LYS A 103 -18.15 -0.87 -15.93
CA LYS A 103 -18.95 0.30 -16.25
C LYS A 103 -19.64 0.83 -15.01
N PHE A 104 -19.74 2.14 -14.94
CA PHE A 104 -20.52 2.86 -13.96
C PHE A 104 -21.49 3.76 -14.70
N MET A 105 -22.78 3.40 -14.67
CA MET A 105 -23.79 4.00 -15.55
C MET A 105 -23.35 3.88 -17.02
N GLU A 106 -23.15 4.98 -17.73
CA GLU A 106 -22.70 5.00 -19.13
C GLU A 106 -21.18 5.23 -19.29
N THR A 107 -20.43 5.28 -18.19
CA THR A 107 -18.99 5.58 -18.21
C THR A 107 -18.17 4.32 -17.97
N ASP A 108 -17.15 4.09 -18.81
CA ASP A 108 -16.16 3.05 -18.57
C ASP A 108 -15.27 3.40 -17.38
N ILE A 109 -15.05 2.43 -16.48
CA ILE A 109 -14.35 2.63 -15.22
C ILE A 109 -13.17 1.68 -15.06
N SER A 110 -12.27 2.07 -14.17
CA SER A 110 -11.21 1.24 -13.62
C SER A 110 -11.35 1.19 -12.10
N THR A 111 -11.30 -0.03 -11.57
CA THR A 111 -11.44 -0.34 -10.16
C THR A 111 -10.10 -0.79 -9.59
N ASP A 112 -9.85 -0.47 -8.32
CA ASP A 112 -8.68 -0.95 -7.58
C ASP A 112 -8.99 -0.96 -6.09
N VAL A 113 -8.19 -1.70 -5.33
CA VAL A 113 -8.25 -1.74 -3.86
C VAL A 113 -7.19 -0.80 -3.29
N ILE A 114 -7.51 -0.14 -2.18
CA ILE A 114 -6.47 0.45 -1.34
C ILE A 114 -5.79 -0.67 -0.56
N TRP A 115 -4.74 -1.24 -1.15
CA TRP A 115 -4.02 -2.39 -0.60
C TRP A 115 -3.44 -2.13 0.80
N GLU A 116 -3.12 -0.88 1.14
CA GLU A 116 -2.67 -0.49 2.48
C GLU A 116 -3.69 -0.82 3.59
N ASN A 117 -4.99 -0.95 3.26
CA ASN A 117 -6.01 -1.32 4.25
C ASN A 117 -6.06 -2.82 4.57
N ILE A 118 -5.51 -3.66 3.70
CA ILE A 118 -5.61 -5.13 3.79
C ILE A 118 -4.27 -5.84 3.70
N CYS A 119 -3.17 -5.11 3.61
CA CYS A 119 -1.82 -5.63 3.48
C CYS A 119 -0.87 -4.96 4.47
N SER A 120 0.15 -5.70 4.87
CA SER A 120 1.26 -5.21 5.67
C SER A 120 2.57 -5.36 4.91
N ARG A 121 3.55 -4.51 5.26
CA ARG A 121 4.87 -4.52 4.66
C ARG A 121 5.94 -4.62 5.74
N PHE A 122 7.00 -5.38 5.48
CA PHE A 122 8.14 -5.47 6.39
C PHE A 122 9.42 -5.82 5.64
N PHE A 123 10.55 -5.52 6.28
CA PHE A 123 11.87 -5.90 5.81
C PHE A 123 12.38 -7.15 6.52
N ILE A 124 13.07 -7.96 5.75
CA ILE A 124 14.06 -8.93 6.23
C ILE A 124 15.44 -8.53 5.71
N PHE A 125 16.45 -8.80 6.52
CA PHE A 125 17.86 -8.48 6.23
C PHE A 125 18.66 -9.76 5.99
N ASP A 126 19.93 -9.59 5.61
CA ASP A 126 20.90 -10.69 5.49
C ASP A 126 20.50 -11.83 4.53
N ILE A 127 19.67 -11.52 3.52
CA ILE A 127 19.28 -12.49 2.49
C ILE A 127 20.33 -12.50 1.38
N PRO A 128 20.94 -13.66 1.06
CA PRO A 128 21.87 -13.79 -0.04
C PRO A 128 21.28 -13.30 -1.36
N VAL A 129 22.08 -12.59 -2.17
CA VAL A 129 21.64 -12.00 -3.44
C VAL A 129 21.31 -13.09 -4.47
N ASN A 130 21.95 -14.24 -4.38
CA ASN A 130 21.70 -15.41 -5.23
C ASN A 130 20.42 -16.20 -4.85
N THR A 131 19.80 -15.92 -3.70
CA THR A 131 18.54 -16.59 -3.30
C THR A 131 17.41 -16.20 -4.26
N PRO A 132 16.78 -17.16 -4.97
CA PRO A 132 15.64 -16.89 -5.82
C PRO A 132 14.44 -16.36 -5.02
N MET A 133 13.83 -15.27 -5.49
CA MET A 133 12.70 -14.67 -4.77
C MET A 133 11.47 -15.57 -4.70
N GLU A 134 11.27 -16.43 -5.69
CA GLU A 134 10.17 -17.40 -5.70
C GLU A 134 10.34 -18.49 -4.63
N GLU A 135 11.55 -19.00 -4.45
CA GLU A 135 11.85 -19.98 -3.39
C GLU A 135 11.70 -19.35 -2.01
N LEU A 136 12.18 -18.11 -1.84
CA LEU A 136 12.02 -17.38 -0.58
C LEU A 136 10.55 -17.08 -0.29
N ALA A 137 9.76 -16.66 -1.29
CA ALA A 137 8.33 -16.47 -1.14
C ALA A 137 7.64 -17.76 -0.69
N LYS A 138 7.96 -18.89 -1.34
CA LYS A 138 7.41 -20.20 -1.00
C LYS A 138 7.73 -20.59 0.45
N GLU A 139 8.99 -20.49 0.86
CA GLU A 139 9.43 -20.78 2.24
C GLU A 139 8.66 -19.95 3.26
N ILE A 140 8.53 -18.63 3.02
CA ILE A 140 7.82 -17.73 3.94
C ILE A 140 6.35 -18.13 4.05
N GLN A 141 5.67 -18.38 2.92
CA GLN A 141 4.26 -18.78 2.93
C GLN A 141 4.03 -20.12 3.65
N GLU A 142 4.89 -21.11 3.41
CA GLU A 142 4.74 -22.46 3.98
C GLU A 142 5.03 -22.51 5.48
N LYS A 143 6.00 -21.72 5.96
CA LYS A 143 6.42 -21.75 7.37
C LYS A 143 5.64 -20.82 8.28
N ASN A 144 5.00 -19.77 7.74
CA ASN A 144 4.44 -18.68 8.55
C ASN A 144 2.93 -18.44 8.35
N ASP A 145 2.25 -19.21 7.48
CA ASP A 145 0.84 -18.93 7.10
C ASP A 145 0.62 -17.46 6.67
N MET A 146 1.55 -16.96 5.85
CA MET A 146 1.48 -15.61 5.29
C MET A 146 1.22 -15.72 3.79
N ASP A 147 0.32 -14.90 3.24
CA ASP A 147 0.15 -14.81 1.79
C ASP A 147 1.06 -13.70 1.24
N VAL A 148 2.16 -14.10 0.59
CA VAL A 148 3.11 -13.17 -0.02
C VAL A 148 2.54 -12.64 -1.34
N ILE A 149 2.39 -11.32 -1.43
CA ILE A 149 1.84 -10.62 -2.61
C ILE A 149 2.97 -10.14 -3.51
N GLU A 150 3.97 -9.50 -2.91
CA GLU A 150 5.05 -8.83 -3.60
C GLU A 150 6.31 -8.89 -2.75
N MET A 151 7.47 -9.06 -3.39
CA MET A 151 8.76 -8.90 -2.75
C MET A 151 9.67 -8.06 -3.64
N ARG A 152 10.46 -7.19 -3.01
CA ARG A 152 11.44 -6.34 -3.66
C ARG A 152 12.76 -6.39 -2.90
N ARG A 153 13.80 -6.86 -3.59
CA ARG A 153 15.18 -6.83 -3.12
C ARG A 153 15.80 -5.47 -3.42
N PHE A 154 16.51 -4.91 -2.44
CA PHE A 154 17.25 -3.66 -2.61
C PHE A 154 18.73 -3.97 -2.78
N LEU A 155 19.23 -3.80 -4.01
CA LEU A 155 20.64 -3.94 -4.30
C LEU A 155 21.36 -2.61 -4.01
N LYS A 156 22.43 -2.67 -3.23
CA LYS A 156 23.28 -1.49 -2.99
C LYS A 156 24.25 -1.36 -4.16
N GLN A 157 24.30 -0.18 -4.77
CA GLN A 157 25.29 0.10 -5.81
C GLN A 157 26.70 -0.04 -5.22
N ASN A 158 27.57 -0.77 -5.92
CA ASN A 158 28.98 -1.01 -5.55
C ASN A 158 29.21 -1.73 -4.20
N SER A 159 28.25 -2.51 -3.70
CA SER A 159 28.50 -3.34 -2.51
C SER A 159 29.18 -4.65 -2.87
N VAL A 160 30.30 -4.94 -2.21
CA VAL A 160 30.98 -6.27 -2.22
C VAL A 160 30.18 -7.32 -1.44
N LYS A 161 29.18 -6.90 -0.65
CA LYS A 161 28.38 -7.81 0.17
C LYS A 161 27.34 -8.54 -0.69
N ASP A 162 27.41 -9.87 -0.67
CA ASP A 162 26.45 -10.79 -1.29
C ASP A 162 25.11 -10.89 -0.55
N ILE A 163 24.76 -9.91 0.29
CA ILE A 163 23.52 -9.86 1.07
C ILE A 163 22.76 -8.57 0.82
N SER A 164 21.43 -8.64 0.82
CA SER A 164 20.57 -7.48 0.58
C SER A 164 19.27 -7.55 1.38
N PRO A 165 18.73 -6.40 1.81
CA PRO A 165 17.41 -6.36 2.41
C PRO A 165 16.32 -6.61 1.36
N VAL A 166 15.24 -7.24 1.80
CA VAL A 166 14.07 -7.53 0.99
C VAL A 166 12.84 -6.95 1.68
N LEU A 167 12.11 -6.06 0.99
CA LEU A 167 10.78 -5.62 1.40
C LEU A 167 9.77 -6.65 0.92
N ILE A 168 8.90 -7.08 1.81
CA ILE A 168 7.88 -8.08 1.57
C ILE A 168 6.53 -7.45 1.88
N THR A 169 5.58 -7.58 0.95
CA THR A 169 4.18 -7.22 1.14
C THR A 169 3.37 -8.51 1.29
N VAL A 170 2.59 -8.60 2.37
CA VAL A 170 1.74 -9.76 2.68
C VAL A 170 0.28 -9.33 2.88
N LEU A 171 -0.66 -10.24 2.66
CA LEU A 171 -2.06 -10.01 3.05
C LEU A 171 -2.21 -10.05 4.57
N GLY A 172 -3.13 -9.24 5.08
CA GLY A 172 -3.37 -9.04 6.51
C GLY A 172 -2.72 -7.77 7.03
N THR A 173 -3.36 -7.16 8.02
CA THR A 173 -2.90 -5.93 8.71
C THR A 173 -2.07 -6.20 9.96
N THR A 174 -1.99 -7.48 10.36
CA THR A 174 -1.23 -7.93 11.53
C THR A 174 -0.12 -8.87 11.07
N ILE A 175 1.12 -8.53 11.40
CA ILE A 175 2.32 -9.33 11.12
C ILE A 175 3.04 -9.63 12.44
N PRO A 176 3.70 -10.80 12.55
CA PRO A 176 4.46 -11.17 13.75
C PRO A 176 5.78 -10.39 13.83
N ASP A 177 6.38 -10.27 15.02
CA ASP A 177 7.70 -9.61 15.19
C ASP A 177 8.87 -10.44 14.62
N GLU A 178 8.65 -11.74 14.44
CA GLU A 178 9.62 -12.70 13.90
C GLU A 178 8.93 -13.67 12.94
N ILE A 179 9.65 -14.10 11.90
CA ILE A 179 9.20 -15.13 10.98
C ILE A 179 10.21 -16.26 10.90
N LYS A 180 9.73 -17.47 10.63
CA LYS A 180 10.56 -18.63 10.38
C LYS A 180 10.99 -18.64 8.91
N ILE A 181 12.30 -18.60 8.69
CA ILE A 181 12.91 -18.79 7.37
C ILE A 181 13.98 -19.86 7.53
N TRP A 182 13.88 -20.94 6.75
CA TRP A 182 14.71 -22.12 6.87
C TRP A 182 14.63 -22.72 8.29
N PHE A 183 15.74 -22.71 9.02
CA PHE A 183 15.86 -23.27 10.37
C PHE A 183 16.02 -22.21 11.46
N ILE A 184 15.84 -20.93 11.13
CA ILE A 184 16.00 -19.82 12.07
C ILE A 184 14.72 -18.99 12.20
N ASN A 185 14.55 -18.38 13.37
CA ASN A 185 13.57 -17.32 13.59
C ASN A 185 14.26 -15.99 13.31
N GLN A 186 13.81 -15.31 12.26
CA GLN A 186 14.36 -14.05 11.81
C GLN A 186 13.45 -12.92 12.28
N LYS A 187 14.03 -11.97 13.04
CA LYS A 187 13.36 -10.71 13.38
C LYS A 187 13.07 -9.92 12.11
N ILE A 188 11.85 -9.40 12.04
CA ILE A 188 11.46 -8.52 10.94
C ILE A 188 11.50 -7.06 11.39
N GLN A 189 11.68 -6.16 10.43
CA GLN A 189 11.51 -4.73 10.67
C GLN A 189 10.25 -4.25 9.96
N HIS A 190 9.26 -3.79 10.72
CA HIS A 190 8.02 -3.26 10.16
C HIS A 190 8.32 -2.08 9.23
N PHE A 191 7.69 -2.09 8.04
CA PHE A 191 7.78 -0.99 7.11
C PHE A 191 6.65 0.00 7.40
N ILE A 192 7.01 1.17 7.89
CA ILE A 192 6.07 2.27 8.12
C ILE A 192 6.27 3.29 7.00
N ASP A 193 5.21 3.54 6.22
CA ASP A 193 5.22 4.58 5.20
C ASP A 193 5.58 5.92 5.84
N ARG A 194 6.52 6.64 5.24
CA ARG A 194 6.91 7.96 5.72
C ARG A 194 5.69 8.89 5.67
N PRO A 195 5.26 9.46 6.80
CA PRO A 195 4.16 10.41 6.80
C PRO A 195 4.45 11.56 5.84
N ARG A 196 3.44 11.97 5.06
CA ARG A 196 3.61 13.10 4.15
C ARG A 196 3.78 14.37 4.95
N GLN A 197 4.95 14.98 4.84
CA GLN A 197 5.25 16.27 5.44
C GLN A 197 4.87 17.40 4.48
N CYS A 198 4.18 18.41 5.00
CA CYS A 198 3.89 19.64 4.27
C CYS A 198 5.19 20.36 3.91
N THR A 199 5.35 20.74 2.65
CA THR A 199 6.56 21.39 2.14
C THR A 199 6.63 22.90 2.45
N LYS A 200 5.53 23.49 2.93
CA LYS A 200 5.48 24.91 3.32
C LYS A 200 5.76 25.10 4.82
N CYS A 201 5.07 24.33 5.66
CA CYS A 201 5.11 24.49 7.11
C CYS A 201 5.67 23.28 7.87
N TYR A 202 6.13 22.24 7.18
CA TYR A 202 6.75 21.03 7.75
C TYR A 202 5.90 20.25 8.76
N SER A 203 4.59 20.54 8.86
CA SER A 203 3.63 19.75 9.62
C SER A 203 3.28 18.44 8.91
N LEU A 204 2.99 17.39 9.69
CA LEU A 204 2.48 16.10 9.20
C LEU A 204 0.95 16.05 9.11
N ALA A 205 0.24 17.10 9.58
CA ALA A 205 -1.21 17.07 9.74
C ALA A 205 -1.99 17.27 8.43
N HIS A 206 -1.35 17.75 7.37
CA HIS A 206 -2.02 18.08 6.12
C HIS A 206 -1.08 17.99 4.91
N ALA A 207 -1.67 17.82 3.73
CA ALA A 207 -0.94 17.88 2.47
C ALA A 207 -0.59 19.33 2.09
N SER A 208 0.58 19.56 1.48
CA SER A 208 1.04 20.91 1.10
C SER A 208 0.05 21.74 0.28
N ARG A 209 -0.79 21.07 -0.52
CA ARG A 209 -1.78 21.73 -1.41
C ARG A 209 -2.92 22.42 -0.66
N ILE A 210 -3.22 22.00 0.56
CA ILE A 210 -4.26 22.59 1.40
C ILE A 210 -3.67 23.45 2.52
N CYS A 211 -2.35 23.65 2.53
CA CYS A 211 -1.68 24.49 3.50
C CYS A 211 -1.96 25.96 3.22
N ASP A 212 -2.62 26.58 4.18
CA ASP A 212 -2.91 28.01 4.30
C ASP A 212 -1.80 28.79 5.02
N ARG A 213 -0.91 28.10 5.75
CA ARG A 213 0.25 28.71 6.39
C ARG A 213 1.26 29.25 5.38
N THR A 214 1.97 30.26 5.82
CA THR A 214 3.17 30.84 5.22
C THR A 214 4.30 29.82 5.10
N ASN A 215 5.25 30.12 4.22
CA ASN A 215 6.42 29.29 4.01
C ASN A 215 7.45 29.58 5.12
N VAL A 216 7.83 28.57 5.89
CA VAL A 216 8.83 28.70 6.95
C VAL A 216 10.15 28.06 6.51
N CYS A 217 11.25 28.45 7.16
CA CYS A 217 12.54 27.83 6.90
C CYS A 217 12.59 26.40 7.46
N PHE A 218 13.10 25.43 6.69
CA PHE A 218 13.22 24.04 7.17
C PHE A 218 14.27 23.88 8.29
N LEU A 219 15.22 24.80 8.40
CA LEU A 219 16.29 24.75 9.41
C LEU A 219 15.77 25.23 10.77
N CYS A 220 15.24 26.45 10.84
CA CYS A 220 14.84 27.08 12.11
C CYS A 220 13.33 27.13 12.36
N CYS A 221 12.49 26.75 11.37
CA CYS A 221 11.02 26.80 11.41
C CYS A 221 10.41 28.21 11.56
N GLU A 222 11.19 29.27 11.29
CA GLU A 222 10.73 30.65 11.31
C GLU A 222 10.65 31.23 9.89
N GLU A 223 9.90 32.32 9.73
CA GLU A 223 9.82 33.07 8.47
C GLU A 223 10.99 34.04 8.34
N HIS A 224 11.75 33.93 7.25
CA HIS A 224 12.78 34.90 6.91
C HIS A 224 13.08 34.92 5.41
N VAL A 225 13.69 36.01 4.95
CA VAL A 225 14.19 36.18 3.58
C VAL A 225 15.71 36.10 3.61
N GLY A 226 16.31 35.32 2.72
CA GLY A 226 17.77 35.12 2.66
C GLY A 226 18.27 33.93 3.48
N PRO A 227 19.61 33.78 3.64
CA PRO A 227 20.21 32.62 4.30
C PRO A 227 19.79 32.53 5.77
N CYS A 228 19.48 31.32 6.23
CA CYS A 228 19.09 31.07 7.61
C CYS A 228 20.27 31.29 8.55
N GLN A 229 20.07 32.14 9.57
CA GLN A 229 21.01 32.37 10.67
C GLN A 229 20.51 31.82 12.01
N GLY A 230 19.28 31.27 12.04
CA GLY A 230 18.70 30.70 13.24
C GLY A 230 19.27 29.31 13.56
N PRO A 231 19.25 28.90 14.84
CA PRO A 231 19.62 27.54 15.23
C PRO A 231 18.66 26.53 14.61
N GLU A 232 19.15 25.31 14.38
CA GLU A 232 18.30 24.23 13.90
C GLU A 232 17.22 23.89 14.93
N LYS A 233 15.97 23.80 14.47
CA LYS A 233 14.81 23.55 15.30
C LYS A 233 13.78 22.75 14.53
N CYS A 234 13.26 21.70 15.14
CA CYS A 234 12.22 20.88 14.54
C CYS A 234 10.83 21.39 14.93
N ILE A 235 9.93 21.62 13.96
CA ILE A 235 8.56 22.05 14.26
C ILE A 235 7.72 20.98 14.98
N ILE A 236 8.11 19.71 14.87
CA ILE A 236 7.35 18.56 15.42
C ILE A 236 7.76 18.30 16.87
N CYS A 237 9.04 17.96 17.11
CA CYS A 237 9.52 17.60 18.45
C CYS A 237 10.16 18.77 19.21
N LYS A 238 10.37 19.93 18.56
CA LYS A 238 11.10 21.09 19.11
C LYS A 238 12.58 20.80 19.46
N GLY A 239 13.14 19.71 18.94
CA GLY A 239 14.55 19.32 19.14
C GLY A 239 15.54 20.13 18.29
N PRO A 240 16.85 20.05 18.61
CA PRO A 240 17.92 20.81 17.98
C PRO A 240 18.37 20.17 16.66
N HIS A 241 17.44 20.00 15.73
CA HIS A 241 17.69 19.52 14.37
C HIS A 241 16.66 20.11 13.41
N ASN A 242 17.01 20.22 12.13
CA ASN A 242 16.10 20.74 11.12
C ASN A 242 14.86 19.85 10.90
N ALA A 243 13.80 20.43 10.34
CA ALA A 243 12.50 19.78 10.16
C ALA A 243 12.50 18.65 9.12
N LYS A 244 13.55 18.52 8.30
CA LYS A 244 13.74 17.44 7.32
C LYS A 244 14.57 16.28 7.85
N SER A 245 15.11 16.39 9.07
CA SER A 245 15.94 15.34 9.63
C SER A 245 15.17 14.04 9.80
N THR A 246 15.83 12.92 9.52
CA THR A 246 15.33 11.56 9.78
C THR A 246 15.84 11.00 11.10
N SER A 247 16.35 11.88 11.99
CA SER A 247 16.85 11.57 13.33
C SER A 247 15.79 10.93 14.22
#